data_AF-A0A6L4ZK23-F1
#
_entry.id   AF-A0A6L4ZK23-F1
#
_cell.length_a   1.000
_cell.length_b   1.000
_cell.length_c   1.000
_cell.angle_alpha   90.00
_cell.angle_beta   90.00
_cell.angle_gamma   90.00
#
_symmetry.space_group_name_H-M   'P 1'
#
loop_
_entity.id
_entity.type
_entity.pdbx_description
1 polymer ?
#
loop_
_entity_poly.entity_id
_entity_poly.type
_entity_poly.pdbx_seq_one_letter_code
_entity_poly.pdbx_strand_id
1 'polypeptide(L)'
;RGFLLLVEKNNSDLTCKVARYRVPPTTGQLPEVAISRHISEMVMQQKSVLTSDAQEDDRFAGAQSIVLAGMRSCMAVPLALHEQVLGMIYVDNPYERRFSEDDLRVLTTIASVAAIKVEQARFLAEHLEKQRLEQELEVAATIQKRILPQEPPISEGLEIIGVNIPCHTVGGDYYDFITSNPSNIGFCIADVSGKGIPAALLVSTLQATFRATIEQPDLLEALGRINKVICRSTPSYSYITFFYGLLNIHSKSFTSINAGHNAPLIIKKGGKISRLEKGGFCLGMFERVQYELEETFLDDGDLVCLYTDGVTEATNLSEEEFGEQRLISFLQENRTLSLDELSKQLYRQIENFVGEAPQHDDLTYVLFRLQSDLADGETIIFDIPDDED
;
A
#
# COMPACT_ATOMS: atom_id res chain seq x y z
N ARG A 1 -12.24 -7.22 47.57
CA ARG A 1 -12.57 -6.71 46.21
C ARG A 1 -11.68 -7.45 45.23
N GLY A 2 -12.03 -7.51 43.95
CA GLY A 2 -11.23 -8.15 42.92
C GLY A 2 -11.08 -7.23 41.71
N PHE A 3 -9.90 -7.18 41.13
CA PHE A 3 -9.56 -6.29 40.04
C PHE A 3 -8.73 -7.03 39.00
N LEU A 4 -9.05 -6.78 37.72
CA LEU A 4 -8.26 -7.19 36.58
C LEU A 4 -7.64 -5.92 35.98
N LEU A 5 -6.32 -5.84 36.02
CA LEU A 5 -5.58 -4.72 35.46
C LEU A 5 -4.74 -5.21 34.29
N LEU A 6 -4.79 -4.50 33.17
CA LEU A 6 -3.98 -4.81 31.98
C LEU A 6 -2.98 -3.68 31.74
N VAL A 7 -1.80 -4.04 31.24
CA VAL A 7 -0.78 -3.09 30.82
C VAL A 7 -1.22 -2.43 29.51
N GLU A 8 -1.17 -1.10 29.45
CA GLU A 8 -1.38 -0.38 28.19
C GLU A 8 -0.12 -0.42 27.31
N LYS A 9 -0.32 -0.62 26.00
CA LYS A 9 0.76 -0.78 25.00
C LYS A 9 1.77 0.38 24.98
N ASN A 10 1.40 1.58 25.46
CA ASN A 10 2.17 2.79 25.20
C ASN A 10 2.90 3.38 26.43
N ASN A 11 2.63 2.93 27.67
CA ASN A 11 3.24 3.57 28.85
C ASN A 11 3.60 2.63 30.01
N SER A 12 3.50 1.31 29.85
CA SER A 12 3.65 0.33 30.96
C SER A 12 2.70 0.56 32.15
N ASP A 13 1.71 1.45 32.00
CA ASP A 13 0.72 1.76 33.02
C ASP A 13 -0.33 0.66 33.08
N LEU A 14 -0.69 0.30 34.31
CA LEU A 14 -1.75 -0.66 34.60
C LEU A 14 -3.09 0.07 34.60
N THR A 15 -3.99 -0.32 33.69
CA THR A 15 -5.36 0.17 33.69
C THR A 15 -6.33 -0.90 34.17
N CYS A 16 -7.19 -0.51 35.12
CA CYS A 16 -8.23 -1.39 35.62
C CYS A 16 -9.30 -1.61 34.54
N LYS A 17 -9.40 -2.84 34.01
CA LYS A 17 -10.41 -3.21 33.01
C LYS A 17 -11.68 -3.78 33.64
N VAL A 18 -11.54 -4.46 34.78
CA VAL A 18 -12.68 -5.04 35.51
C VAL A 18 -12.47 -4.84 37.01
N ALA A 19 -13.51 -4.38 37.71
CA ALA A 19 -13.55 -4.31 39.16
C ALA A 19 -14.81 -5.03 39.68
N ARG A 20 -14.65 -5.85 40.72
CA ARG A 20 -15.75 -6.59 41.35
C ARG A 20 -15.72 -6.42 42.87
N TYR A 21 -16.86 -6.02 43.41
CA TYR A 21 -17.04 -5.78 44.83
C TYR A 21 -18.03 -6.80 45.39
N ARG A 22 -17.75 -7.30 46.60
CA ARG A 22 -18.69 -8.20 47.30
C ARG A 22 -19.90 -7.44 47.83
N VAL A 23 -19.71 -6.17 48.20
CA VAL A 23 -20.75 -5.21 48.56
C VAL A 23 -20.52 -3.97 47.68
N PRO A 24 -21.48 -3.54 46.84
CA PRO A 24 -21.32 -2.36 46.00
C PRO A 24 -21.11 -1.09 46.85
N PRO A 25 -20.27 -0.14 46.41
CA PRO A 25 -20.14 1.15 47.09
C PRO A 25 -21.48 1.92 47.05
N THR A 26 -21.81 2.62 48.14
CA THR A 26 -23.08 3.34 48.33
C THR A 26 -23.23 4.56 47.41
N THR A 27 -22.11 5.09 46.92
CA THR A 27 -22.01 6.18 45.96
C THR A 27 -21.63 5.58 44.62
N GLY A 28 -22.43 5.78 43.57
CA GLY A 28 -22.26 5.18 42.23
C GLY A 28 -21.00 5.58 41.45
N GLN A 29 -19.94 6.06 42.11
CA GLN A 29 -18.63 6.30 41.53
C GLN A 29 -17.73 5.09 41.80
N LEU A 30 -17.05 4.60 40.75
CA LEU A 30 -16.00 3.60 40.87
C LEU A 30 -14.90 4.16 41.80
N PRO A 31 -14.59 3.51 42.94
CA PRO A 31 -13.50 3.91 43.79
C PRO A 31 -12.19 3.90 42.99
N GLU A 32 -11.41 4.97 43.09
CA GLU A 32 -10.06 5.02 42.54
C GLU A 32 -9.23 3.86 43.12
N VAL A 33 -8.75 2.99 42.24
CA VAL A 33 -8.11 1.72 42.62
C VAL A 33 -6.67 2.02 43.05
N ALA A 34 -6.49 2.37 44.33
CA ALA A 34 -5.18 2.61 44.92
C ALA A 34 -4.46 1.29 45.26
N ILE A 35 -3.80 0.69 44.27
CA ILE A 35 -2.91 -0.46 44.49
C ILE A 35 -1.52 0.06 44.83
N SER A 36 -0.86 -0.59 45.80
CA SER A 36 0.51 -0.23 46.16
C SER A 36 1.44 -0.40 44.97
N ARG A 37 2.24 0.65 44.70
CA ARG A 37 3.26 0.65 43.64
C ARG A 37 4.19 -0.54 43.76
N HIS A 38 4.55 -0.92 44.99
CA HIS A 38 5.45 -2.04 45.24
C HIS A 38 4.83 -3.40 44.87
N ILE A 39 3.52 -3.59 45.11
CA ILE A 39 2.80 -4.80 44.68
C ILE A 39 2.81 -4.89 43.15
N SER A 40 2.50 -3.78 42.47
CA SER A 40 2.53 -3.71 41.02
C SER A 40 3.93 -4.03 40.46
N GLU A 41 5.00 -3.46 41.03
CA GLU A 41 6.40 -3.72 40.64
C GLU A 41 6.78 -5.20 40.82
N MET A 42 6.42 -5.82 41.94
CA MET A 42 6.68 -7.25 42.17
C MET A 42 5.98 -8.13 41.15
N VAL A 43 4.70 -7.85 40.86
CA VAL A 43 3.93 -8.62 39.89
C VAL A 43 4.45 -8.43 38.47
N MET A 44 4.93 -7.22 38.13
CA MET A 44 5.59 -6.96 36.84
C MET A 44 6.91 -7.72 36.68
N GLN A 45 7.57 -8.10 37.78
CA GLN A 45 8.71 -9.03 37.80
C GLN A 45 8.27 -10.51 37.83
N GLN A 46 7.03 -10.81 37.45
CA GLN A 46 6.42 -12.14 37.47
C GLN A 46 6.33 -12.79 38.87
N LYS A 47 6.38 -12.00 39.95
CA LYS A 47 6.26 -12.53 41.31
C LYS A 47 4.84 -12.39 41.83
N SER A 48 4.23 -13.52 42.20
CA SER A 48 2.96 -13.51 42.93
C SER A 48 3.16 -12.99 44.36
N VAL A 49 2.18 -12.23 44.85
CA VAL A 49 2.16 -11.64 46.18
C VAL A 49 1.02 -12.25 46.97
N LEU A 50 1.31 -12.72 48.18
CA LEU A 50 0.33 -13.10 49.20
C LEU A 50 0.73 -12.42 50.51
N THR A 51 -0.22 -11.77 51.16
CA THR A 51 -0.04 -11.22 52.51
C THR A 51 -1.28 -11.47 53.36
N SER A 52 -1.04 -11.96 54.57
CA SER A 52 -2.08 -12.23 55.57
C SER A 52 -2.38 -11.02 56.45
N ASP A 53 -1.43 -10.09 56.58
CA ASP A 53 -1.58 -8.78 57.19
C ASP A 53 -0.71 -7.75 56.47
N ALA A 54 -1.31 -6.95 55.59
CA ALA A 54 -0.60 -5.94 54.81
C ALA A 54 -0.05 -4.78 55.68
N GLN A 55 -0.52 -4.64 56.93
CA GLN A 55 -0.05 -3.60 57.86
C GLN A 55 1.20 -4.03 58.65
N GLU A 56 1.42 -5.34 58.81
CA GLU A 56 2.55 -5.90 59.58
C GLU A 56 3.68 -6.46 58.70
N ASP A 57 3.50 -6.46 57.38
CA ASP A 57 4.47 -7.02 56.43
C ASP A 57 5.49 -5.95 56.00
N ASP A 58 6.75 -6.15 56.39
CA ASP A 58 7.87 -5.23 56.14
C ASP A 58 8.06 -4.88 54.65
N ARG A 59 7.60 -5.76 53.73
CA ARG A 59 7.62 -5.50 52.27
C ARG A 59 6.74 -4.32 51.87
N PHE A 60 5.81 -3.91 52.74
CA PHE A 60 4.85 -2.83 52.50
C PHE A 60 5.02 -1.64 53.47
N ALA A 61 6.05 -1.67 54.32
CA ALA A 61 6.36 -0.60 55.26
C ALA A 61 6.63 0.72 54.51
N GLY A 62 5.75 1.71 54.71
CA GLY A 62 5.86 3.05 54.10
C GLY A 62 4.85 3.34 52.96
N ALA A 63 4.07 2.37 52.50
CA ALA A 63 3.02 2.60 51.50
C ALA A 63 1.75 3.21 52.15
N GLN A 64 1.65 4.55 52.14
CA GLN A 64 0.50 5.29 52.70
C GLN A 64 -0.86 4.82 52.17
N SER A 65 -0.93 4.32 50.93
CA SER A 65 -2.14 3.79 50.28
C SER A 65 -2.66 2.48 50.88
N ILE A 66 -1.82 1.65 51.51
CA ILE A 66 -2.25 0.41 52.19
C ILE A 66 -2.86 0.70 53.56
N VAL A 67 -2.26 1.65 54.29
CA VAL A 67 -2.69 2.06 55.63
C VAL A 67 -4.05 2.77 55.61
N LEU A 68 -4.31 3.61 54.61
CA LEU A 68 -5.57 4.35 54.43
C LEU A 68 -6.76 3.48 53.99
N ALA A 69 -6.51 2.31 53.39
CA ALA A 69 -7.55 1.45 52.81
C ALA A 69 -8.09 0.35 53.74
N GLY A 70 -7.55 0.23 54.98
CA GLY A 70 -7.99 -0.78 55.95
C GLY A 70 -7.82 -2.23 55.49
N MET A 71 -6.86 -2.49 54.59
CA MET A 71 -6.65 -3.82 54.02
C MET A 71 -5.93 -4.73 55.01
N ARG A 72 -6.52 -5.89 55.32
CA ARG A 72 -5.87 -6.92 56.14
C ARG A 72 -5.19 -7.98 55.27
N SER A 73 -5.85 -8.59 54.29
CA SER A 73 -5.19 -9.57 53.41
C SER A 73 -5.36 -9.26 51.93
N CYS A 74 -4.35 -9.57 51.11
CA CYS A 74 -4.42 -9.46 49.65
C CYS A 74 -3.59 -10.53 48.92
N MET A 75 -3.99 -10.77 47.68
CA MET A 75 -3.29 -11.58 46.69
C MET A 75 -3.14 -10.78 45.40
N ALA A 76 -1.97 -10.85 44.79
CA ALA A 76 -1.74 -10.31 43.46
C ALA A 76 -0.98 -11.35 42.64
N VAL A 77 -1.46 -11.66 41.44
CA VAL A 77 -0.80 -12.61 40.54
C VAL A 77 -0.64 -12.00 39.15
N PRO A 78 0.48 -12.27 38.46
CA PRO A 78 0.70 -11.78 37.11
C PRO A 78 -0.20 -12.52 36.11
N LEU A 79 -0.71 -11.78 35.14
CA LEU A 79 -1.16 -12.32 33.87
C LEU A 79 0.06 -12.38 32.96
N ALA A 80 0.83 -13.45 33.03
CA ALA A 80 2.05 -13.60 32.24
C ALA A 80 1.90 -14.69 31.17
N LEU A 81 2.47 -14.43 29.99
CA LEU A 81 2.76 -15.46 28.99
C LEU A 81 4.25 -15.37 28.65
N HIS A 82 4.98 -16.48 28.83
CA HIS A 82 6.45 -16.52 28.72
C HIS A 82 7.12 -15.43 29.59
N GLU A 83 7.95 -14.57 28.99
CA GLU A 83 8.66 -13.48 29.69
C GLU A 83 7.84 -12.18 29.79
N GLN A 84 6.66 -12.11 29.14
CA GLN A 84 5.86 -10.89 29.08
C GLN A 84 4.71 -10.90 30.11
N VAL A 85 4.62 -9.85 30.92
CA VAL A 85 3.47 -9.59 31.80
C VAL A 85 2.46 -8.71 31.08
N LEU A 86 1.27 -9.26 30.82
CA LEU A 86 0.15 -8.58 30.18
C LEU A 86 -0.67 -7.75 31.16
N GLY A 87 -0.52 -8.01 32.46
CA GLY A 87 -1.30 -7.37 33.52
C GLY A 87 -1.24 -8.14 34.83
N MET A 88 -2.21 -7.89 35.71
CA MET A 88 -2.34 -8.60 36.97
C MET A 88 -3.78 -8.79 37.42
N ILE A 89 -4.01 -9.84 38.19
CA ILE A 89 -5.23 -10.01 38.98
C ILE A 89 -4.90 -9.65 40.42
N TYR A 90 -5.63 -8.69 40.98
CA TYR A 90 -5.49 -8.25 42.36
C TYR A 90 -6.77 -8.54 43.14
N VAL A 91 -6.64 -9.17 44.30
CA VAL A 91 -7.77 -9.49 45.19
C VAL A 91 -7.42 -9.08 46.60
N ASP A 92 -8.29 -8.31 47.25
CA ASP A 92 -8.16 -7.93 48.65
C ASP A 92 -9.35 -8.35 49.49
N ASN A 93 -9.13 -8.44 50.80
CA ASN A 93 -10.18 -8.66 51.78
C ASN A 93 -9.97 -7.72 52.99
N PRO A 94 -10.92 -6.79 53.25
CA PRO A 94 -10.85 -5.91 54.41
C PRO A 94 -11.28 -6.60 55.73
N TYR A 95 -11.82 -7.83 55.68
CA TYR A 95 -12.26 -8.58 56.85
C TYR A 95 -11.21 -9.62 57.31
N GLU A 96 -11.38 -10.20 58.50
CA GLU A 96 -10.42 -11.11 59.17
C GLU A 96 -10.09 -12.42 58.44
N ARG A 97 -10.79 -12.77 57.36
CA ARG A 97 -10.51 -13.99 56.62
C ARG A 97 -9.23 -13.82 55.79
N ARG A 98 -8.19 -14.56 56.17
CA ARG A 98 -6.89 -14.62 55.51
C ARG A 98 -6.95 -15.50 54.25
N PHE A 99 -6.27 -15.08 53.20
CA PHE A 99 -5.99 -15.92 52.04
C PHE A 99 -4.88 -16.92 52.36
N SER A 100 -5.00 -18.12 51.80
CA SER A 100 -4.04 -19.21 51.93
C SER A 100 -3.20 -19.39 50.67
N GLU A 101 -2.13 -20.18 50.76
CA GLU A 101 -1.34 -20.60 49.59
C GLU A 101 -2.17 -21.37 48.56
N ASP A 102 -3.19 -22.13 48.99
CA ASP A 102 -4.09 -22.83 48.08
C ASP A 102 -4.97 -21.84 47.29
N ASP A 103 -5.43 -20.76 47.94
CA ASP A 103 -6.15 -19.67 47.25
C ASP A 103 -5.25 -19.00 46.21
N LEU A 104 -3.96 -18.79 46.54
CA LEU A 104 -2.97 -18.21 45.62
C LEU A 104 -2.73 -19.13 44.42
N ARG A 105 -2.61 -20.44 44.63
CA ARG A 105 -2.44 -21.44 43.55
C ARG A 105 -3.63 -21.46 42.60
N VAL A 106 -4.85 -21.42 43.14
CA VAL A 106 -6.07 -21.33 42.33
C VAL A 106 -6.07 -20.03 41.53
N LEU A 107 -5.74 -18.90 42.16
CA LEU A 107 -5.70 -17.60 41.48
C LEU A 107 -4.63 -17.55 40.38
N THR A 108 -3.43 -18.09 40.62
CA THR A 108 -2.35 -18.19 39.62
C THR A 108 -2.75 -19.06 38.43
N THR A 109 -3.49 -20.16 38.67
CA THR A 109 -4.00 -21.01 37.59
C THR A 109 -5.03 -20.26 36.74
N ILE A 110 -5.96 -19.56 37.38
CA ILE A 110 -6.94 -18.69 36.70
C ILE A 110 -6.22 -17.60 35.92
N ALA A 111 -5.19 -16.98 36.49
CA ALA A 111 -4.40 -15.94 35.86
C ALA A 111 -3.65 -16.45 34.63
N SER A 112 -3.10 -17.67 34.67
CA SER A 112 -2.42 -18.28 33.53
C SER A 112 -3.39 -18.53 32.36
N VAL A 113 -4.58 -19.08 32.65
CA VAL A 113 -5.62 -19.29 31.62
C VAL A 113 -6.15 -17.95 31.09
N ALA A 114 -6.34 -16.97 31.98
CA ALA A 114 -6.78 -15.63 31.61
C ALA A 114 -5.75 -14.91 30.74
N ALA A 115 -4.46 -15.05 31.02
CA ALA A 115 -3.37 -14.45 30.22
C ALA A 115 -3.43 -14.95 28.76
N ILE A 116 -3.54 -16.27 28.57
CA ILE A 116 -3.71 -16.87 27.23
C ILE A 116 -4.95 -16.30 26.53
N LYS A 117 -6.08 -16.20 27.24
CA LYS A 117 -7.33 -15.70 26.64
C LYS A 117 -7.28 -14.22 26.29
N VAL A 118 -6.64 -13.40 27.13
CA VAL A 118 -6.43 -11.97 26.86
C VAL A 118 -5.57 -11.79 25.61
N GLU A 119 -4.49 -12.56 25.48
CA GLU A 119 -3.61 -12.48 24.32
C GLU A 119 -4.26 -13.01 23.05
N GLN A 120 -5.01 -14.12 23.12
CA GLN A 120 -5.82 -14.62 22.01
C GLN A 120 -6.84 -13.57 21.53
N ALA A 121 -7.54 -12.92 22.46
CA ALA A 121 -8.50 -11.87 22.11
C ALA A 121 -7.81 -10.65 21.46
N ARG A 122 -6.60 -10.30 21.92
CA ARG A 122 -5.79 -9.22 21.33
C ARG A 122 -5.37 -9.56 19.91
N PHE A 123 -4.80 -10.74 19.68
CA PHE A 123 -4.41 -11.19 18.33
C PHE A 123 -5.61 -11.30 17.40
N LEU A 124 -6.75 -11.80 17.88
CA LEU A 124 -7.97 -11.86 17.08
C LEU A 124 -8.44 -10.45 16.68
N ALA A 125 -8.42 -9.48 17.60
CA ALA A 125 -8.79 -8.11 17.29
C ALA A 125 -7.85 -7.47 16.26
N GLU A 126 -6.53 -7.69 16.39
CA GLU A 126 -5.53 -7.21 15.42
C GLU A 126 -5.72 -7.87 14.05
N HIS A 127 -5.99 -9.17 14.01
CA HIS A 127 -6.24 -9.90 12.77
C HIS A 127 -7.51 -9.43 12.07
N LEU A 128 -8.61 -9.26 12.81
CA LEU A 128 -9.87 -8.73 12.27
C LEU A 128 -9.71 -7.31 11.73
N GLU A 129 -8.94 -6.45 12.40
CA GLU A 129 -8.68 -5.09 11.91
C GLU A 129 -7.81 -5.12 10.64
N LYS A 130 -6.79 -5.98 10.59
CA LYS A 130 -5.98 -6.17 9.37
C LYS A 130 -6.84 -6.64 8.20
N GLN A 131 -7.70 -7.65 8.42
CA GLN A 131 -8.63 -8.15 7.40
C GLN A 131 -9.60 -7.06 6.93
N ARG A 132 -10.10 -6.23 7.83
CA ARG A 132 -10.97 -5.11 7.49
C ARG A 132 -10.24 -4.11 6.57
N LEU A 133 -8.99 -3.78 6.87
CA LEU A 133 -8.18 -2.88 6.05
C LEU A 133 -7.82 -3.51 4.68
N GLU A 134 -7.52 -4.80 4.64
CA GLU A 134 -7.27 -5.54 3.40
C GLU A 134 -8.51 -5.53 2.48
N GLN A 135 -9.71 -5.74 3.04
CA GLN A 135 -10.98 -5.63 2.28
C GLN A 135 -11.23 -4.21 1.76
N GLU A 136 -10.93 -3.17 2.55
CA GLU A 136 -11.06 -1.78 2.09
C GLU A 136 -10.08 -1.46 0.95
N LEU A 137 -8.87 -2.03 0.99
CA LEU A 137 -7.87 -1.92 -0.08
C LEU A 137 -8.31 -2.65 -1.35
N GLU A 138 -8.89 -3.86 -1.25
CA GLU A 138 -9.43 -4.59 -2.40
C GLU A 138 -10.54 -3.81 -3.12
N VAL A 139 -11.40 -3.12 -2.36
CA VAL A 139 -12.41 -2.23 -2.94
C VAL A 139 -11.74 -1.07 -3.69
N ALA A 140 -10.72 -0.45 -3.11
CA ALA A 140 -9.97 0.62 -3.76
C ALA A 140 -9.27 0.13 -5.05
N ALA A 141 -8.67 -1.06 -5.02
CA ALA A 141 -8.07 -1.72 -6.18
C ALA A 141 -9.07 -1.94 -7.30
N THR A 142 -10.27 -2.41 -6.96
CA THR A 142 -11.36 -2.62 -7.93
C THR A 142 -11.77 -1.31 -8.60
N ILE A 143 -11.80 -0.21 -7.85
CA ILE A 143 -12.08 1.13 -8.40
C ILE A 143 -10.93 1.59 -9.31
N GLN A 144 -9.68 1.42 -8.88
CA GLN A 144 -8.51 1.82 -9.66
C GLN A 144 -8.39 1.01 -10.97
N LYS A 145 -8.67 -0.29 -10.95
CA LYS A 145 -8.70 -1.11 -12.18
C LYS A 145 -9.67 -0.53 -13.22
N ARG A 146 -10.77 0.11 -12.81
CA ARG A 146 -11.73 0.79 -13.72
C ARG A 146 -11.30 2.17 -14.19
N ILE A 147 -10.29 2.77 -13.56
CA ILE A 147 -9.68 4.03 -14.00
C ILE A 147 -8.87 3.79 -15.28
N LEU A 148 -8.22 2.62 -15.37
CA LEU A 148 -7.47 2.18 -16.54
C LEU A 148 -8.40 1.72 -17.68
N PRO A 149 -7.95 1.83 -18.95
CA PRO A 149 -8.69 1.29 -20.09
C PRO A 149 -8.97 -0.20 -19.93
N GLN A 150 -10.25 -0.58 -20.04
CA GLN A 150 -10.65 -1.99 -20.05
C GLN A 150 -10.35 -2.65 -21.41
N GLU A 151 -10.45 -1.87 -22.48
CA GLU A 151 -10.18 -2.28 -23.85
C GLU A 151 -9.47 -1.14 -24.59
N PRO A 152 -8.54 -1.44 -25.51
CA PRO A 152 -8.02 -0.45 -26.43
C PRO A 152 -9.11 0.04 -27.39
N PRO A 153 -9.04 1.29 -27.88
CA PRO A 153 -9.97 1.78 -28.89
C PRO A 153 -9.79 1.01 -30.20
N ILE A 154 -10.90 0.62 -30.82
CA ILE A 154 -10.90 -0.01 -32.14
C ILE A 154 -10.71 1.08 -33.20
N SER A 155 -9.65 0.97 -33.99
CA SER A 155 -9.45 1.82 -35.15
C SER A 155 -8.79 1.06 -36.30
N GLU A 156 -9.26 1.34 -37.52
CA GLU A 156 -8.77 0.68 -38.73
C GLU A 156 -7.30 1.05 -38.97
N GLY A 157 -6.47 0.03 -39.17
CA GLY A 157 -5.05 0.19 -39.46
C GLY A 157 -4.16 0.53 -38.25
N LEU A 158 -4.61 0.25 -37.03
CA LEU A 158 -3.84 0.46 -35.80
C LEU A 158 -4.03 -0.69 -34.81
N GLU A 159 -2.95 -1.35 -34.45
CA GLU A 159 -2.93 -2.32 -33.34
C GLU A 159 -2.47 -1.62 -32.06
N ILE A 160 -3.10 -1.96 -30.94
CA ILE A 160 -2.78 -1.40 -29.62
C ILE A 160 -2.90 -2.52 -28.57
N ILE A 161 -1.95 -2.55 -27.64
CA ILE A 161 -2.05 -3.34 -26.41
C ILE A 161 -1.47 -2.53 -25.25
N GLY A 162 -2.12 -2.59 -24.10
CA GLY A 162 -1.67 -1.97 -22.85
C GLY A 162 -1.66 -2.99 -21.74
N VAL A 163 -0.64 -2.96 -20.90
CA VAL A 163 -0.44 -3.87 -19.76
C VAL A 163 -0.04 -3.04 -18.55
N ASN A 164 -0.66 -3.31 -17.40
CA ASN A 164 -0.29 -2.77 -16.09
C ASN A 164 -0.38 -3.91 -15.07
N ILE A 165 0.71 -4.14 -14.35
CA ILE A 165 0.83 -5.17 -13.31
C ILE A 165 1.32 -4.47 -12.04
N PRO A 166 0.43 -4.17 -11.08
CA PRO A 166 0.80 -3.43 -9.90
C PRO A 166 1.62 -4.29 -8.92
N CYS A 167 2.59 -3.70 -8.24
CA CYS A 167 3.41 -4.38 -7.21
C CYS A 167 2.73 -4.49 -5.84
N HIS A 168 1.64 -3.75 -5.64
CA HIS A 168 0.80 -3.74 -4.45
C HIS A 168 -0.67 -3.86 -4.84
N THR A 169 -1.58 -3.92 -3.86
CA THR A 169 -3.03 -3.98 -4.11
C THR A 169 -3.52 -2.79 -4.95
N VAL A 170 -2.86 -1.63 -4.84
CA VAL A 170 -3.10 -0.43 -5.66
C VAL A 170 -1.78 0.12 -6.18
N GLY A 171 -1.78 0.59 -7.43
CA GLY A 171 -0.59 1.04 -8.15
C GLY A 171 -0.41 2.57 -8.19
N GLY A 172 0.81 3.00 -8.50
CA GLY A 172 1.17 4.38 -8.89
C GLY A 172 1.18 4.60 -10.41
N ASP A 173 1.20 3.53 -11.20
CA ASP A 173 1.21 3.62 -12.66
C ASP A 173 -0.17 3.91 -13.26
N TYR A 174 -0.15 4.60 -14.40
CA TYR A 174 -1.34 4.95 -15.16
C TYR A 174 -1.05 4.89 -16.66
N TYR A 175 -1.97 4.32 -17.43
CA TYR A 175 -2.00 4.51 -18.88
C TYR A 175 -3.43 4.76 -19.34
N ASP A 176 -3.58 5.40 -20.50
CA ASP A 176 -4.89 5.69 -21.07
C ASP A 176 -4.86 5.86 -22.59
N PHE A 177 -6.02 5.66 -23.22
CA PHE A 177 -6.26 5.91 -24.63
C PHE A 177 -7.35 6.97 -24.79
N ILE A 178 -6.99 8.10 -25.39
CA ILE A 178 -7.90 9.24 -25.59
C ILE A 178 -8.29 9.33 -27.06
N THR A 179 -9.55 9.04 -27.38
CA THR A 179 -10.06 9.15 -28.75
C THR A 179 -10.97 10.34 -28.87
N SER A 180 -10.63 11.30 -29.73
CA SER A 180 -11.55 12.39 -30.14
C SER A 180 -12.39 12.01 -31.35
N ASN A 181 -11.85 11.15 -32.21
CA ASN A 181 -12.48 10.54 -33.38
C ASN A 181 -11.66 9.29 -33.79
N PRO A 182 -12.17 8.44 -34.70
CA PRO A 182 -11.49 7.18 -35.06
C PRO A 182 -10.06 7.37 -35.58
N SER A 183 -9.75 8.51 -36.20
CA SER A 183 -8.45 8.78 -36.83
C SER A 183 -7.43 9.41 -35.88
N ASN A 184 -7.84 9.92 -34.71
CA ASN A 184 -6.98 10.62 -33.77
C ASN A 184 -6.98 9.91 -32.41
N ILE A 185 -5.89 9.22 -32.11
CA ILE A 185 -5.73 8.43 -30.89
C ILE A 185 -4.59 9.01 -30.06
N GLY A 186 -4.93 9.45 -28.86
CA GLY A 186 -4.00 9.85 -27.82
C GLY A 186 -3.58 8.65 -26.98
N PHE A 187 -2.28 8.55 -26.71
CA PHE A 187 -1.65 7.54 -25.86
C PHE A 187 -1.05 8.25 -24.65
N CYS A 188 -1.42 7.81 -23.46
CA CYS A 188 -0.96 8.36 -22.21
C CYS A 188 -0.27 7.26 -21.38
N ILE A 189 0.85 7.59 -20.75
CA ILE A 189 1.46 6.76 -19.71
C ILE A 189 2.04 7.68 -18.63
N ALA A 190 1.99 7.25 -17.38
CA ALA A 190 2.49 8.01 -16.26
C ALA A 190 2.86 7.10 -15.10
N ASP A 191 3.80 7.57 -14.29
CA ASP A 191 4.18 6.95 -13.02
C ASP A 191 4.23 8.04 -11.92
N VAL A 192 3.61 7.74 -10.78
CA VAL A 192 3.53 8.63 -9.63
C VAL A 192 4.62 8.27 -8.62
N SER A 193 5.42 9.25 -8.22
CA SER A 193 6.43 9.06 -7.18
C SER A 193 5.82 8.53 -5.86
N GLY A 194 6.34 7.40 -5.38
CA GLY A 194 5.82 6.71 -4.19
C GLY A 194 4.93 5.52 -4.57
N LYS A 195 4.35 4.83 -3.59
CA LYS A 195 3.60 3.57 -3.82
C LYS A 195 2.37 3.46 -2.94
N GLY A 196 1.46 2.55 -3.31
CA GLY A 196 0.26 2.27 -2.54
C GLY A 196 -0.80 3.37 -2.61
N ILE A 197 -1.57 3.54 -1.53
CA ILE A 197 -2.76 4.43 -1.51
C ILE A 197 -2.45 5.88 -1.93
N PRO A 198 -1.39 6.54 -1.42
CA PRO A 198 -1.11 7.92 -1.81
C PRO A 198 -0.89 8.08 -3.32
N ALA A 199 -0.18 7.13 -3.95
CA ALA A 199 0.08 7.16 -5.38
C ALA A 199 -1.21 6.95 -6.19
N ALA A 200 -2.03 5.96 -5.80
CA ALA A 200 -3.31 5.67 -6.45
C ALA A 200 -4.32 6.84 -6.42
N LEU A 201 -4.32 7.63 -5.34
CA LEU A 201 -5.14 8.85 -5.24
C LEU A 201 -4.67 9.94 -6.22
N LEU A 202 -3.36 10.03 -6.46
CA LEU A 202 -2.80 10.95 -7.45
C LEU A 202 -3.04 10.48 -8.88
N VAL A 203 -2.98 9.17 -9.16
CA VAL A 203 -3.45 8.60 -10.43
C VAL A 203 -4.89 9.01 -10.71
N SER A 204 -5.78 8.90 -9.71
CA SER A 204 -7.18 9.33 -9.85
C SER A 204 -7.33 10.82 -10.13
N THR A 205 -6.51 11.65 -9.48
CA THR A 205 -6.48 13.11 -9.70
C THR A 205 -5.97 13.45 -11.09
N LEU A 206 -4.89 12.79 -11.53
CA LEU A 206 -4.34 12.93 -12.87
C LEU A 206 -5.38 12.54 -13.92
N GLN A 207 -5.95 11.34 -13.83
CA GLN A 207 -6.91 10.82 -14.80
C GLN A 207 -8.10 11.79 -14.97
N ALA A 208 -8.72 12.21 -13.87
CA ALA A 208 -9.86 13.12 -13.91
C ALA A 208 -9.49 14.49 -14.51
N THR A 209 -8.33 15.05 -14.11
CA THR A 209 -7.88 16.36 -14.60
C THR A 209 -7.47 16.29 -16.06
N PHE A 210 -6.77 15.23 -16.46
CA PHE A 210 -6.30 15.00 -17.81
C PHE A 210 -7.46 14.83 -18.77
N ARG A 211 -8.40 13.91 -18.49
CA ARG A 211 -9.60 13.72 -19.32
C ARG A 211 -10.46 14.98 -19.44
N ALA A 212 -10.57 15.78 -18.38
CA ALA A 212 -11.31 17.04 -18.41
C ALA A 212 -10.62 18.16 -19.21
N THR A 213 -9.30 18.07 -19.44
CA THR A 213 -8.51 19.16 -20.04
C THR A 213 -8.06 18.85 -21.46
N ILE A 214 -7.82 17.57 -21.79
CA ILE A 214 -7.23 17.14 -23.07
C ILE A 214 -8.12 17.39 -24.30
N GLU A 215 -9.41 17.63 -24.09
CA GLU A 215 -10.34 18.05 -25.15
C GLU A 215 -10.05 19.48 -25.69
N GLN A 216 -9.15 20.22 -25.06
CA GLN A 216 -8.74 21.55 -25.51
C GLN A 216 -7.75 21.46 -26.69
N PRO A 217 -7.81 22.42 -27.63
CA PRO A 217 -6.98 22.38 -28.85
C PRO A 217 -5.48 22.62 -28.60
N ASP A 218 -5.10 23.18 -27.44
CA ASP A 218 -3.69 23.46 -27.10
C ASP A 218 -3.19 22.51 -26.00
N LEU A 219 -2.34 21.57 -26.41
CA LEU A 219 -1.74 20.55 -25.54
C LEU A 219 -0.81 21.15 -24.48
N LEU A 220 -0.07 22.22 -24.80
CA LEU A 220 0.85 22.87 -23.87
C LEU A 220 0.08 23.59 -22.77
N GLU A 221 -1.01 24.28 -23.14
CA GLU A 221 -1.90 24.90 -22.16
C GLU A 221 -2.57 23.85 -21.28
N ALA A 222 -3.02 22.74 -21.86
CA ALA A 222 -3.62 21.63 -21.13
C ALA A 222 -2.66 21.05 -20.07
N LEU A 223 -1.41 20.73 -20.46
CA LEU A 223 -0.40 20.23 -19.52
C LEU A 223 -0.03 21.25 -18.45
N GLY A 224 0.05 22.54 -18.79
CA GLY A 224 0.27 23.61 -17.82
C GLY A 224 -0.83 23.67 -16.75
N ARG A 225 -2.09 23.45 -17.14
CA ARG A 225 -3.23 23.38 -16.21
C ARG A 225 -3.18 22.12 -15.34
N ILE A 226 -2.88 20.96 -15.92
CA ILE A 226 -2.72 19.70 -15.20
C ILE A 226 -1.61 19.84 -14.15
N ASN A 227 -0.42 20.32 -14.54
CA ASN A 227 0.71 20.55 -13.64
C ASN A 227 0.30 21.42 -12.43
N LYS A 228 -0.44 22.50 -12.67
CA LYS A 228 -0.91 23.40 -11.62
C LYS A 228 -1.90 22.74 -10.65
N VAL A 229 -2.77 21.86 -11.14
CA VAL A 229 -3.70 21.10 -10.30
C VAL A 229 -2.94 20.09 -9.45
N ILE A 230 -1.99 19.34 -10.04
CA ILE A 230 -1.16 18.39 -9.31
C ILE A 230 -0.35 19.11 -8.23
N CYS A 231 0.41 20.17 -8.56
CA CYS A 231 1.19 20.94 -7.58
C CYS A 231 0.39 21.44 -6.37
N ARG A 232 -0.90 21.75 -6.55
CA ARG A 232 -1.77 22.25 -5.47
C ARG A 232 -2.38 21.14 -4.63
N SER A 233 -2.46 19.94 -5.19
CA SER A 233 -3.11 18.78 -4.59
C SER A 233 -2.11 17.83 -3.92
N THR A 234 -0.80 18.07 -4.10
CA THR A 234 0.27 17.21 -3.60
C THR A 234 1.22 17.93 -2.64
N PRO A 235 1.89 17.18 -1.72
CA PRO A 235 3.08 17.66 -1.04
C PRO A 235 4.21 17.99 -2.03
N SER A 236 5.14 18.86 -1.63
CA SER A 236 6.24 19.32 -2.48
C SER A 236 7.25 18.24 -2.89
N TYR A 237 7.19 17.06 -2.29
CA TYR A 237 8.05 15.91 -2.62
C TYR A 237 7.37 14.90 -3.56
N SER A 238 6.10 15.10 -3.90
CA SER A 238 5.35 14.22 -4.80
C SER A 238 5.26 14.84 -6.20
N TYR A 239 5.56 14.03 -7.20
CA TYR A 239 5.51 14.40 -8.62
C TYR A 239 5.03 13.21 -9.44
N ILE A 240 4.70 13.48 -10.70
CA ILE A 240 4.24 12.46 -11.65
C ILE A 240 5.09 12.58 -12.92
N THR A 241 5.78 11.51 -13.28
CA THR A 241 6.39 11.40 -14.60
C THR A 241 5.27 11.10 -15.60
N PHE A 242 5.23 11.79 -16.73
CA PHE A 242 4.08 11.69 -17.64
C PHE A 242 4.49 11.82 -19.09
N PHE A 243 3.91 11.00 -19.96
CA PHE A 243 4.04 11.11 -21.40
C PHE A 243 2.66 11.10 -22.05
N TYR A 244 2.48 11.98 -23.03
CA TYR A 244 1.33 11.94 -23.92
C TYR A 244 1.75 12.07 -25.38
N GLY A 245 1.14 11.27 -26.25
CA GLY A 245 1.33 11.36 -27.69
C GLY A 245 0.00 11.22 -28.45
N LEU A 246 -0.24 12.12 -29.40
CA LEU A 246 -1.41 12.12 -30.26
C LEU A 246 -1.04 11.64 -31.66
N LEU A 247 -1.58 10.50 -32.06
CA LEU A 247 -1.44 9.92 -33.38
C LEU A 247 -2.63 10.29 -34.26
N ASN A 248 -2.34 10.87 -35.42
CA ASN A 248 -3.29 10.86 -36.52
C ASN A 248 -2.96 9.71 -37.49
N ILE A 249 -3.85 8.75 -37.62
CA ILE A 249 -3.63 7.51 -38.37
C ILE A 249 -3.47 7.78 -39.88
N HIS A 250 -4.21 8.76 -40.41
CA HIS A 250 -4.20 9.05 -41.85
C HIS A 250 -2.98 9.85 -42.29
N SER A 251 -2.65 10.94 -41.57
CA SER A 251 -1.45 11.74 -41.87
C SER A 251 -0.18 11.10 -41.34
N LYS A 252 -0.31 10.08 -40.48
CA LYS A 252 0.79 9.39 -39.79
C LYS A 252 1.62 10.29 -38.89
N SER A 253 1.12 11.49 -38.58
CA SER A 253 1.77 12.44 -37.69
C SER A 253 1.55 12.01 -36.25
N PHE A 254 2.64 11.97 -35.49
CA PHE A 254 2.63 11.72 -34.06
C PHE A 254 3.21 12.92 -33.33
N THR A 255 2.37 13.63 -32.58
CA THR A 255 2.78 14.78 -31.78
C THR A 255 2.80 14.38 -30.32
N SER A 256 3.94 14.52 -29.65
CA SER A 256 4.12 14.06 -28.28
C SER A 256 4.76 15.09 -27.36
N ILE A 257 4.64 14.83 -26.06
CA ILE A 257 5.22 15.61 -24.99
C ILE A 257 5.64 14.68 -23.85
N ASN A 258 6.91 14.79 -23.45
CA ASN A 258 7.47 14.03 -22.34
C ASN A 258 7.70 14.94 -21.11
N ALA A 259 6.84 14.82 -20.11
CA ALA A 259 6.96 15.49 -18.82
C ALA A 259 7.73 14.60 -17.82
N GLY A 260 9.03 14.40 -18.09
CA GLY A 260 9.96 13.71 -17.19
C GLY A 260 9.79 12.19 -17.09
N HIS A 261 9.07 11.57 -18.03
CA HIS A 261 8.87 10.13 -18.13
C HIS A 261 9.98 9.42 -18.90
N ASN A 262 10.06 8.11 -18.70
CA ASN A 262 10.91 7.24 -19.51
C ASN A 262 10.57 7.44 -20.99
N ALA A 263 11.60 7.68 -21.80
CA ALA A 263 11.41 8.10 -23.18
C ALA A 263 10.85 6.94 -24.01
N PRO A 264 9.64 7.07 -24.59
CA PRO A 264 9.09 5.99 -25.40
C PRO A 264 9.97 5.67 -26.60
N LEU A 265 10.04 4.39 -26.94
CA LEU A 265 10.86 3.86 -28.03
C LEU A 265 10.03 3.77 -29.30
N ILE A 266 10.60 4.24 -30.41
CA ILE A 266 10.11 3.93 -31.76
C ILE A 266 11.12 3.00 -32.43
N ILE A 267 10.69 1.79 -32.73
CA ILE A 267 11.45 0.78 -33.46
C ILE A 267 10.98 0.83 -34.91
N LYS A 268 11.79 1.46 -35.77
CA LYS A 268 11.52 1.57 -37.20
C LYS A 268 11.56 0.19 -37.86
N LYS A 269 10.83 0.02 -38.98
CA LYS A 269 10.85 -1.23 -39.77
C LYS A 269 12.26 -1.74 -40.12
N GLY A 270 13.24 -0.86 -40.28
CA GLY A 270 14.64 -1.21 -40.53
C GLY A 270 15.47 -1.57 -39.28
N GLY A 271 14.85 -1.64 -38.09
CA GLY A 271 15.51 -1.91 -36.81
C GLY A 271 16.15 -0.68 -36.16
N LYS A 272 16.13 0.49 -36.81
CA LYS A 272 16.62 1.75 -36.21
C LYS A 272 15.69 2.17 -35.06
N ILE A 273 16.29 2.66 -33.98
CA ILE A 273 15.55 3.14 -32.81
C ILE A 273 15.63 4.67 -32.73
N SER A 274 14.54 5.29 -32.32
CA SER A 274 14.50 6.67 -31.81
C SER A 274 13.75 6.73 -30.50
N ARG A 275 14.10 7.71 -29.66
CA ARG A 275 13.46 7.98 -28.37
C ARG A 275 12.66 9.28 -28.45
N LEU A 276 11.53 9.34 -27.75
CA LEU A 276 10.69 10.53 -27.62
C LEU A 276 10.98 11.23 -26.28
N GLU A 277 12.02 12.07 -26.30
CA GLU A 277 12.58 12.70 -25.09
C GLU A 277 12.13 14.14 -24.90
N LYS A 278 11.64 14.83 -25.96
CA LYS A 278 11.37 16.26 -25.83
C LYS A 278 10.13 16.52 -24.98
N GLY A 279 10.25 17.56 -24.15
CA GLY A 279 9.20 17.98 -23.25
C GLY A 279 9.73 18.85 -22.13
N GLY A 280 9.61 18.41 -20.88
CA GLY A 280 9.96 19.19 -19.70
C GLY A 280 10.03 18.36 -18.42
N PHE A 281 10.02 19.03 -17.27
CA PHE A 281 10.08 18.39 -15.96
C PHE A 281 8.78 17.66 -15.59
N CYS A 282 8.86 16.75 -14.62
CA CYS A 282 7.72 16.02 -14.08
C CYS A 282 6.58 16.94 -13.64
N LEU A 283 5.34 16.48 -13.84
CA LEU A 283 4.15 17.17 -13.36
C LEU A 283 4.19 17.26 -11.83
N GLY A 284 3.78 18.40 -11.27
CA GLY A 284 3.73 18.59 -9.82
C GLY A 284 5.04 19.06 -9.19
N MET A 285 6.19 18.89 -9.87
CA MET A 285 7.51 19.19 -9.30
C MET A 285 7.75 20.69 -9.11
N PHE A 286 7.32 21.51 -10.08
CA PHE A 286 7.44 22.97 -10.02
C PHE A 286 6.14 23.64 -10.47
N GLU A 287 5.75 24.75 -9.83
CA GLU A 287 4.52 25.46 -10.19
C GLU A 287 4.55 26.02 -11.62
N ARG A 288 5.74 26.35 -12.14
CA ARG A 288 5.94 26.85 -13.50
C ARG A 288 6.93 25.96 -14.23
N VAL A 289 6.42 25.21 -15.20
CA VAL A 289 7.20 24.37 -16.12
C VAL A 289 6.87 24.80 -17.54
N GLN A 290 7.88 24.83 -18.40
CA GLN A 290 7.71 24.96 -19.84
C GLN A 290 7.93 23.58 -20.45
N TYR A 291 7.04 23.20 -21.35
CA TYR A 291 7.14 21.95 -22.09
C TYR A 291 7.34 22.23 -23.57
N GLU A 292 8.05 21.34 -24.24
CA GLU A 292 8.26 21.37 -25.68
C GLU A 292 7.53 20.20 -26.35
N LEU A 293 6.95 20.45 -27.52
CA LEU A 293 6.34 19.40 -28.33
C LEU A 293 7.38 18.74 -29.23
N GLU A 294 7.23 17.44 -29.43
CA GLU A 294 7.90 16.68 -30.47
C GLU A 294 6.91 16.31 -31.57
N GLU A 295 7.29 16.52 -32.83
CA GLU A 295 6.53 16.02 -33.97
C GLU A 295 7.41 15.02 -34.73
N THR A 296 6.83 13.85 -35.00
CA THR A 296 7.45 12.79 -35.78
C THR A 296 6.41 12.14 -36.69
N PHE A 297 6.88 11.30 -37.62
CA PHE A 297 6.03 10.52 -38.51
C PHE A 297 6.29 9.03 -38.29
N LEU A 298 5.22 8.26 -38.21
CA LEU A 298 5.24 6.81 -38.05
C LEU A 298 4.92 6.14 -39.38
N ASP A 299 5.79 5.25 -39.84
CA ASP A 299 5.54 4.46 -41.05
C ASP A 299 4.82 3.15 -40.70
N ASP A 300 4.26 2.49 -41.71
CA ASP A 300 3.58 1.21 -41.50
C ASP A 300 4.58 0.14 -41.03
N GLY A 301 4.23 -0.53 -39.93
CA GLY A 301 5.07 -1.51 -39.27
C GLY A 301 6.13 -0.91 -38.32
N ASP A 302 6.16 0.40 -38.11
CA ASP A 302 6.90 0.98 -36.98
C ASP A 302 6.20 0.61 -35.66
N LEU A 303 6.98 0.06 -34.73
CA LEU A 303 6.51 -0.32 -33.41
C LEU A 303 6.86 0.77 -32.41
N VAL A 304 5.87 1.21 -31.63
CA VAL A 304 6.08 2.16 -30.54
C VAL A 304 5.87 1.45 -29.21
N CYS A 305 6.77 1.69 -28.24
CA CYS A 305 6.73 1.15 -26.90
C CYS A 305 6.84 2.28 -25.87
N LEU A 306 5.76 2.52 -25.15
CA LEU A 306 5.72 3.34 -23.93
C LEU A 306 5.88 2.38 -22.76
N TYR A 307 6.65 2.74 -21.75
CA TYR A 307 6.93 1.87 -20.60
C TYR A 307 7.31 2.69 -19.36
N THR A 308 6.99 2.17 -18.19
CA THR A 308 7.42 2.72 -16.89
C THR A 308 8.75 2.12 -16.48
N ASP A 309 9.38 2.71 -15.47
CA ASP A 309 10.66 2.22 -14.93
C ASP A 309 10.53 0.81 -14.33
N GLY A 310 9.38 0.40 -13.82
CA GLY A 310 9.18 -0.98 -13.36
C GLY A 310 9.39 -2.06 -14.42
N VAL A 311 9.43 -1.73 -15.71
CA VAL A 311 9.91 -2.64 -16.77
C VAL A 311 11.44 -2.75 -16.76
N THR A 312 12.14 -1.63 -16.71
CA THR A 312 13.61 -1.57 -16.85
C THR A 312 14.35 -1.81 -15.54
N GLU A 313 13.76 -1.41 -14.41
CA GLU A 313 14.30 -1.55 -13.06
C GLU A 313 13.80 -2.83 -12.36
N ALA A 314 13.10 -3.71 -13.09
CA ALA A 314 12.80 -5.05 -12.62
C ALA A 314 14.11 -5.78 -12.28
N THR A 315 14.28 -6.16 -11.01
CA THR A 315 15.54 -6.70 -10.48
C THR A 315 15.44 -8.19 -10.21
N ASN A 316 16.55 -8.90 -10.43
CA ASN A 316 16.69 -10.30 -10.06
C ASN A 316 17.28 -10.48 -8.65
N LEU A 317 17.44 -11.71 -8.19
CA LEU A 317 18.01 -12.03 -6.86
C LEU A 317 19.46 -11.52 -6.65
N SER A 318 20.15 -11.13 -7.72
CA SER A 318 21.50 -10.54 -7.66
C SER A 318 21.46 -9.00 -7.69
N GLU A 319 20.28 -8.39 -7.54
CA GLU A 319 20.05 -6.93 -7.62
C GLU A 319 20.43 -6.35 -8.99
N GLU A 320 20.49 -7.17 -10.04
CA GLU A 320 20.70 -6.69 -11.41
C GLU A 320 19.36 -6.30 -12.04
N GLU A 321 19.29 -5.09 -12.59
CA GLU A 321 18.14 -4.58 -13.32
C GLU A 321 18.02 -5.20 -14.73
N PHE A 322 16.79 -5.39 -15.20
CA PHE A 322 16.50 -5.88 -16.56
C PHE A 322 17.13 -4.96 -17.62
N GLY A 323 16.98 -3.65 -17.43
CA GLY A 323 17.62 -2.59 -18.20
C GLY A 323 17.00 -2.33 -19.57
N GLU A 324 17.07 -1.07 -19.99
CA GLU A 324 16.53 -0.60 -21.28
C GLU A 324 17.14 -1.36 -22.48
N GLN A 325 18.44 -1.73 -22.40
CA GLN A 325 19.11 -2.40 -23.50
C GLN A 325 18.55 -3.80 -23.79
N ARG A 326 18.09 -4.54 -22.76
CA ARG A 326 17.44 -5.85 -22.95
C ARG A 326 16.06 -5.67 -23.57
N LEU A 327 15.29 -4.69 -23.09
CA LEU A 327 14.00 -4.31 -23.68
C LEU A 327 14.15 -3.96 -25.17
N ILE A 328 15.10 -3.09 -25.51
CA ILE A 328 15.42 -2.70 -26.88
C ILE A 328 15.75 -3.91 -27.76
N SER A 329 16.65 -4.76 -27.29
CA SER A 329 17.12 -5.91 -28.07
C SER A 329 15.97 -6.89 -28.33
N PHE A 330 15.15 -7.15 -27.32
CA PHE A 330 13.95 -7.98 -27.44
C PHE A 330 12.96 -7.41 -28.46
N LEU A 331 12.63 -6.11 -28.37
CA LEU A 331 11.67 -5.48 -29.27
C LEU A 331 12.19 -5.48 -30.72
N GLN A 332 13.49 -5.30 -30.94
CA GLN A 332 14.08 -5.36 -32.29
C GLN A 332 13.98 -6.76 -32.92
N GLU A 333 14.28 -7.81 -32.13
CA GLU A 333 14.27 -9.20 -32.58
C GLU A 333 12.86 -9.70 -32.87
N ASN A 334 11.88 -9.23 -32.10
CA ASN A 334 10.50 -9.75 -32.12
C ASN A 334 9.47 -8.80 -32.77
N ARG A 335 9.91 -7.67 -33.36
CA ARG A 335 9.03 -6.62 -33.89
C ARG A 335 7.95 -7.08 -34.89
N THR A 336 8.14 -8.22 -35.55
CA THR A 336 7.22 -8.74 -36.57
C THR A 336 6.12 -9.64 -36.01
N LEU A 337 6.19 -10.01 -34.72
CA LEU A 337 5.12 -10.75 -34.05
C LEU A 337 3.84 -9.89 -33.98
N SER A 338 2.69 -10.51 -33.78
CA SER A 338 1.49 -9.77 -33.37
C SER A 338 1.76 -9.07 -32.04
N LEU A 339 1.08 -7.95 -31.75
CA LEU A 339 1.26 -7.27 -30.47
C LEU A 339 0.89 -8.15 -29.26
N ASP A 340 -0.11 -9.02 -29.42
CA ASP A 340 -0.49 -10.01 -28.41
C ASP A 340 0.67 -10.97 -28.08
N GLU A 341 1.26 -11.61 -29.09
CA GLU A 341 2.38 -12.54 -28.87
C GLU A 341 3.65 -11.81 -28.39
N LEU A 342 3.91 -10.62 -28.93
CA LEU A 342 5.03 -9.77 -28.50
C LEU A 342 4.92 -9.39 -27.02
N SER A 343 3.72 -9.00 -26.57
CA SER A 343 3.42 -8.64 -25.18
C SER A 343 3.64 -9.83 -24.24
N LYS A 344 3.09 -11.01 -24.58
CA LYS A 344 3.27 -12.24 -23.79
C LYS A 344 4.74 -12.64 -23.66
N GLN A 345 5.48 -12.55 -24.76
CA GLN A 345 6.90 -12.88 -24.74
C GLN A 345 7.72 -11.85 -23.97
N LEU A 346 7.36 -10.56 -24.02
CA LEU A 346 8.02 -9.52 -23.23
C LEU A 346 7.83 -9.79 -21.74
N TYR A 347 6.57 -10.03 -21.31
CA TYR A 347 6.28 -10.33 -19.92
C TYR A 347 7.03 -11.56 -19.43
N ARG A 348 6.96 -12.67 -20.18
CA ARG A 348 7.72 -13.89 -19.83
C ARG A 348 9.21 -13.65 -19.77
N GLN A 349 9.77 -12.79 -20.62
CA GLN A 349 11.20 -12.50 -20.58
C GLN A 349 11.59 -11.76 -19.29
N ILE A 350 10.77 -10.80 -18.86
CA ILE A 350 10.95 -10.06 -17.61
C ILE A 350 10.79 -11.01 -16.42
N GLU A 351 9.71 -11.80 -16.39
CA GLU A 351 9.43 -12.80 -15.36
C GLU A 351 10.59 -13.81 -15.21
N ASN A 352 11.07 -14.38 -16.32
CA ASN A 352 12.21 -15.31 -16.31
C ASN A 352 13.52 -14.64 -15.85
N PHE A 353 13.69 -13.34 -16.10
CA PHE A 353 14.86 -12.60 -15.64
C PHE A 353 14.81 -12.34 -14.13
N VAL A 354 13.64 -11.91 -13.62
CA VAL A 354 13.40 -11.61 -12.20
C VAL A 354 13.49 -12.88 -11.35
N GLY A 355 12.92 -13.98 -11.82
CA GLY A 355 12.87 -15.25 -11.08
C GLY A 355 12.03 -15.13 -9.81
N GLU A 356 12.57 -15.58 -8.67
CA GLU A 356 11.87 -15.52 -7.37
C GLU A 356 12.03 -14.17 -6.63
N ALA A 357 12.64 -13.17 -7.25
CA ALA A 357 12.79 -11.85 -6.64
C ALA A 357 11.43 -11.14 -6.54
N PRO A 358 11.15 -10.42 -5.43
CA PRO A 358 9.89 -9.71 -5.29
C PRO A 358 9.79 -8.54 -6.27
N GLN A 359 8.61 -8.30 -6.83
CA GLN A 359 8.35 -7.12 -7.64
C GLN A 359 8.44 -5.86 -6.76
N HIS A 360 9.31 -4.94 -7.16
CA HIS A 360 9.54 -3.72 -6.40
C HIS A 360 8.70 -2.54 -6.86
N ASP A 361 8.34 -2.46 -8.14
CA ASP A 361 7.54 -1.38 -8.71
C ASP A 361 6.47 -1.87 -9.67
N ASP A 362 5.50 -1.02 -10.00
CA ASP A 362 4.47 -1.33 -10.98
C ASP A 362 5.08 -1.53 -12.37
N LEU A 363 4.65 -2.59 -13.07
CA LEU A 363 5.13 -2.89 -14.40
C LEU A 363 4.08 -2.47 -15.41
N THR A 364 4.35 -1.40 -16.17
CA THR A 364 3.42 -0.89 -17.17
C THR A 364 4.09 -0.68 -18.51
N TYR A 365 3.44 -1.12 -19.58
CA TYR A 365 3.83 -0.78 -20.94
C TYR A 365 2.64 -0.72 -21.88
N VAL A 366 2.76 0.10 -22.91
CA VAL A 366 1.81 0.24 -24.00
C VAL A 366 2.55 0.08 -25.32
N LEU A 367 2.09 -0.86 -26.15
CA LEU A 367 2.62 -1.09 -27.48
C LEU A 367 1.57 -0.71 -28.52
N PHE A 368 1.98 -0.04 -29.60
CA PHE A 368 1.11 0.17 -30.74
C PHE A 368 1.87 0.16 -32.06
N ARG A 369 1.16 -0.14 -33.15
CA ARG A 369 1.73 -0.29 -34.49
C ARG A 369 0.71 0.07 -35.57
N LEU A 370 1.12 0.90 -36.53
CA LEU A 370 0.33 1.14 -37.74
C LEU A 370 0.41 -0.05 -38.68
N GLN A 371 -0.72 -0.46 -39.25
CA GLN A 371 -0.80 -1.49 -40.28
C GLN A 371 -1.70 -1.05 -41.44
N SER A 372 -1.29 -1.38 -42.66
CA SER A 372 -2.03 -1.02 -43.87
C SER A 372 -3.24 -1.93 -44.14
N ASP A 373 -3.28 -3.14 -43.57
CA ASP A 373 -4.20 -4.24 -43.96
C ASP A 373 -4.83 -4.99 -42.75
N LEU A 374 -5.42 -4.29 -41.77
CA LEU A 374 -6.26 -4.93 -40.74
C LEU A 374 -7.74 -4.84 -41.12
N ALA A 375 -8.28 -5.93 -41.66
CA ALA A 375 -9.72 -6.17 -41.64
C ALA A 375 -10.09 -6.72 -40.26
N ASP A 376 -10.92 -5.97 -39.52
CA ASP A 376 -11.52 -6.30 -38.22
C ASP A 376 -10.52 -6.85 -37.17
N GLY A 377 -9.90 -5.95 -36.42
CA GLY A 377 -8.93 -6.28 -35.37
C GLY A 377 -9.52 -7.17 -34.26
N GLU A 378 -8.81 -8.25 -33.94
CA GLU A 378 -9.02 -8.98 -32.69
C GLU A 378 -8.41 -8.16 -31.54
N THR A 379 -9.30 -7.65 -30.69
CA THR A 379 -8.99 -7.07 -29.38
C THR A 379 -8.72 -8.21 -28.41
N ILE A 380 -7.52 -8.29 -27.83
CA ILE A 380 -7.21 -9.26 -26.77
C ILE A 380 -6.69 -8.50 -25.55
N ILE A 381 -7.44 -8.62 -24.46
CA ILE A 381 -7.01 -8.25 -23.12
C ILE A 381 -6.06 -9.34 -22.66
N PHE A 382 -4.88 -8.96 -22.17
CA PHE A 382 -4.05 -9.86 -21.39
C PHE A 382 -4.29 -9.60 -19.91
N ASP A 383 -5.28 -10.30 -19.34
CA ASP A 383 -5.22 -10.65 -17.91
C ASP A 383 -4.18 -11.78 -17.83
N ILE A 384 -3.02 -11.49 -17.26
CA ILE A 384 -2.10 -12.54 -16.85
C ILE A 384 -2.85 -13.36 -15.79
N PRO A 385 -2.79 -14.70 -15.81
CA PRO A 385 -3.52 -15.50 -14.84
C PRO A 385 -3.17 -15.05 -13.42
N ASP A 386 -4.18 -14.92 -12.57
CA ASP A 386 -3.94 -15.09 -11.14
C ASP A 386 -3.22 -16.44 -11.01
N ASP A 387 -2.05 -16.45 -10.36
CA ASP A 387 -1.39 -17.68 -9.94
C ASP A 387 -2.36 -18.48 -9.06
N GLU A 388 -3.18 -19.32 -9.68
CA GLU A 388 -3.82 -20.46 -9.01
C GLU A 388 -2.77 -21.57 -8.91
N ASP A 389 -2.00 -21.54 -7.82
CA ASP A 389 -1.35 -22.71 -7.22
C ASP A 389 -1.83 -22.93 -5.78
#